data_AF-A0A6P0NC40-F1
#
_entry.id   AF-A0A6P0NC40-F1
#
_cell.length_a   1.000
_cell.length_b   1.000
_cell.length_c   1.000
_cell.angle_alpha   90.00
_cell.angle_beta   90.00
_cell.angle_gamma   90.00
#
_symmetry.space_group_name_H-M   'P 1'
#
loop_
_entity.id
_entity.type
_entity.pdbx_description
1 polymer ?
#
loop_
_entity_poly.entity_id
_entity_poly.type
_entity_poly.pdbx_seq_one_letter_code
_entity_poly.pdbx_strand_id
1 'polypeptide(L)'
;MKPRVYGLVQASSVLLCSLVGATTALGQITPDNSLGNERSVVTPNVDVKGALADLIEGGAIRESNLFHSFSDFNVAEFGRVYFANPAGVAN
;
A
#
# COMPACT_ATOMS: atom_id res chain seq x y z
N MET A 1 34.90 -14.84 56.37
CA MET A 1 34.24 -15.30 55.13
C MET A 1 32.74 -15.43 55.36
N LYS A 2 31.95 -14.50 54.80
CA LYS A 2 30.57 -14.66 54.31
C LYS A 2 30.05 -13.28 53.90
N PRO A 3 29.61 -13.12 52.65
CA PRO A 3 28.47 -12.24 52.40
C PRO A 3 27.43 -12.97 51.55
N ARG A 4 26.17 -12.90 51.97
CA ARG A 4 25.02 -13.34 51.17
C ARG A 4 23.86 -12.39 51.45
N VAL A 5 23.81 -11.26 50.74
CA VAL A 5 22.54 -10.66 50.30
C VAL A 5 22.79 -9.81 49.05
N TYR A 6 22.23 -10.21 47.92
CA TYR A 6 21.68 -9.38 46.83
C TYR A 6 20.68 -10.33 46.15
N GLY A 7 19.36 -10.24 46.33
CA GLY A 7 18.58 -9.02 46.14
C GLY A 7 18.52 -8.72 44.65
N LEU A 8 18.01 -9.65 43.82
CA LEU A 8 17.74 -9.37 42.42
C LEU A 8 16.26 -9.61 42.14
N VAL A 9 15.56 -8.48 42.15
CA VAL A 9 14.27 -8.16 41.57
C VAL A 9 13.82 -9.21 40.56
N GLN A 10 12.65 -9.80 40.80
CA GLN A 10 11.88 -10.53 39.80
C GLN A 10 11.65 -9.58 38.62
N ALA A 11 12.51 -9.65 37.60
CA ALA A 11 12.26 -8.98 36.34
C ALA A 11 11.02 -9.67 35.74
N SER A 12 9.89 -9.00 35.91
CA SER A 12 8.58 -9.47 35.49
C SER A 12 8.62 -9.86 34.01
N SER A 13 8.30 -11.12 33.70
CA SER A 13 8.19 -11.61 32.31
C SER A 13 7.21 -10.81 31.45
N VAL A 14 6.43 -9.93 32.06
CA VAL A 14 5.48 -9.01 31.43
C VAL A 14 6.17 -7.95 30.56
N LEU A 15 7.44 -7.60 30.82
CA LEU A 15 8.17 -6.60 30.03
C LEU A 15 8.65 -7.11 28.66
N LEU A 16 8.61 -8.43 28.40
CA LEU A 16 9.11 -9.01 27.15
C LEU A 16 8.03 -9.15 26.05
N CYS A 17 6.75 -8.90 26.37
CA CYS A 17 5.63 -9.12 25.44
C CYS A 17 5.26 -7.93 24.55
N SER A 18 5.93 -6.78 24.65
CA SER A 18 5.46 -5.54 24.00
C SER A 18 6.07 -5.25 22.61
N LEU A 19 6.93 -6.12 22.06
CA LEU A 19 7.43 -6.00 20.68
C LEU A 19 6.65 -6.90 19.70
N VAL A 20 5.32 -6.92 19.78
CA VAL A 20 4.51 -7.41 18.65
C VAL A 20 4.63 -6.35 17.55
N GLY A 21 5.48 -6.64 16.56
CA GLY A 21 5.81 -5.75 15.46
C GLY A 21 4.57 -5.31 14.69
N ALA A 22 4.50 -4.02 14.37
CA ALA A 22 3.55 -3.52 13.39
C ALA A 22 3.87 -4.17 12.03
N THR A 23 2.93 -4.90 11.46
CA THR A 23 3.03 -5.35 10.06
C THR A 23 2.50 -4.23 9.17
N THR A 24 3.29 -3.78 8.20
CA THR A 24 2.83 -2.88 7.15
C THR A 24 2.14 -3.70 6.06
N ALA A 25 1.00 -3.24 5.56
CA ALA A 25 0.42 -3.83 4.36
C ALA A 25 1.42 -3.71 3.21
N LEU A 26 1.66 -4.82 2.50
CA LEU A 26 2.41 -4.76 1.25
C LEU A 26 1.57 -3.96 0.24
N GLY A 27 2.22 -3.04 -0.50
CA GLY A 27 1.59 -2.40 -1.64
C GLY A 27 1.30 -3.45 -2.70
N GLN A 28 0.02 -3.60 -3.06
CA GLN A 28 -0.42 -4.52 -4.10
C GLN A 28 -1.62 -3.90 -4.80
N ILE A 29 -1.48 -3.70 -6.11
CA ILE A 29 -2.55 -3.22 -6.97
C ILE A 29 -2.80 -4.30 -8.01
N THR A 30 -3.94 -4.98 -7.90
CA THR A 30 -4.35 -6.07 -8.78
C THR A 30 -5.56 -5.61 -9.60
N PRO A 31 -5.39 -5.31 -10.89
CA PRO A 31 -6.51 -4.94 -11.74
C PRO A 31 -7.54 -6.06 -11.88
N ASP A 32 -8.82 -5.68 -11.92
CA ASP A 32 -9.88 -6.59 -12.32
C ASP A 32 -9.81 -6.80 -13.85
N ASN A 33 -9.50 -8.03 -14.24
CA ASN A 33 -9.37 -8.41 -15.64
C ASN A 33 -10.70 -8.88 -16.27
N SER A 34 -11.82 -8.85 -15.54
CA SER A 34 -13.13 -9.28 -16.04
C SER A 34 -13.76 -8.30 -17.05
N LEU A 35 -13.27 -7.06 -17.11
CA LEU A 35 -13.82 -5.97 -17.93
C LEU A 35 -13.27 -5.89 -19.37
N GLY A 36 -12.43 -6.85 -19.78
CA GLY A 36 -11.88 -6.89 -21.14
C GLY A 36 -11.13 -5.60 -21.50
N ASN A 37 -11.58 -4.90 -22.54
CA ASN A 37 -10.94 -3.65 -23.01
C ASN A 37 -11.15 -2.46 -22.06
N GLU A 38 -12.10 -2.54 -21.13
CA GLU A 38 -12.36 -1.50 -20.13
C GLU A 38 -11.63 -1.78 -18.81
N ARG A 39 -10.74 -2.78 -18.77
CA ARG A 39 -9.95 -3.09 -17.57
C ARG A 39 -9.00 -1.94 -17.22
N SER A 40 -8.67 -1.84 -15.94
CA SER A 40 -7.56 -0.99 -15.50
C SER A 40 -6.22 -1.66 -15.81
N VAL A 41 -5.20 -0.85 -16.06
CA VAL A 41 -3.84 -1.28 -16.34
C VAL A 41 -2.92 -0.59 -15.36
N VAL A 42 -2.01 -1.33 -14.74
CA VAL A 42 -1.01 -0.80 -13.80
C VAL A 42 0.36 -0.96 -14.42
N THR A 43 1.08 0.14 -14.59
CA THR A 43 2.47 0.17 -15.04
C THR A 43 3.34 0.67 -13.88
N PRO A 44 4.13 -0.20 -13.25
CA PRO A 44 4.89 0.18 -12.07
C PRO A 44 6.15 0.98 -12.42
N ASN A 45 6.62 1.79 -11.47
CA ASN A 45 7.90 2.53 -11.55
C ASN A 45 8.03 3.48 -12.77
N VAL A 46 6.97 4.20 -13.11
CA VAL A 46 6.98 5.23 -14.16
C VAL A 46 7.37 6.58 -13.55
N ASP A 47 8.22 7.36 -14.23
CA ASP A 47 8.44 8.76 -13.84
C ASP A 47 7.18 9.58 -14.14
N VAL A 48 6.54 10.07 -13.08
CA VAL A 48 5.39 10.94 -13.16
C VAL A 48 5.69 12.23 -12.42
N LYS A 49 5.82 13.34 -13.17
CA LYS A 49 6.13 14.67 -12.64
C LYS A 49 7.46 14.71 -11.86
N GLY A 50 8.48 13.98 -12.31
CA GLY A 50 9.82 14.00 -11.74
C GLY A 50 10.01 13.06 -10.54
N ALA A 51 9.13 12.08 -10.37
CA ALA A 51 9.23 11.08 -9.32
C ALA A 51 8.59 9.75 -9.75
N LEU A 52 9.16 8.63 -9.29
CA LEU A 52 8.63 7.30 -9.61
C LEU A 52 7.29 7.04 -8.92
N ALA A 53 6.35 6.48 -9.67
CA ALA A 53 5.03 6.08 -9.21
C ALA A 53 4.50 4.89 -10.02
N ASP A 54 3.50 4.21 -9.50
CA ASP A 54 2.67 3.30 -10.29
C ASP A 54 1.67 4.12 -11.10
N LEU A 55 1.72 3.99 -12.43
CA LEU A 55 0.79 4.66 -13.33
C LEU A 55 -0.40 3.74 -13.61
N ILE A 56 -1.61 4.26 -13.42
CA ILE A 56 -2.86 3.57 -13.72
C ILE A 56 -3.48 4.16 -14.96
N GLU A 57 -3.74 3.30 -15.93
CA GLU A 57 -4.35 3.63 -17.22
C GLU A 57 -5.54 2.70 -17.51
N GLY A 58 -6.17 2.88 -18.67
CA GLY A 58 -7.38 2.14 -19.05
C GLY A 58 -8.59 2.57 -18.22
N GLY A 59 -9.47 1.62 -17.92
CA GLY A 59 -10.73 1.88 -17.21
C GLY A 59 -11.92 2.15 -18.14
N ALA A 60 -13.11 2.19 -17.56
CA ALA A 60 -14.36 2.44 -18.28
C ALA A 60 -14.66 3.95 -18.25
N ILE A 61 -14.88 4.55 -19.43
CA ILE A 61 -15.28 5.96 -19.54
C ILE A 61 -16.78 6.03 -19.78
N ARG A 62 -17.50 6.81 -18.96
CA ARG A 62 -18.91 7.15 -19.17
C ARG A 62 -19.06 8.66 -19.02
N GLU A 63 -19.38 9.32 -20.14
CA GLU A 63 -19.41 10.79 -20.22
C GLU A 63 -18.07 11.39 -19.77
N SER A 64 -18.08 12.27 -18.76
CA SER A 64 -16.88 12.89 -18.20
C SER A 64 -16.27 12.11 -17.01
N ASN A 65 -16.77 10.90 -16.74
CA ASN A 65 -16.34 10.07 -15.61
C ASN A 65 -15.46 8.91 -16.08
N LEU A 66 -14.41 8.63 -15.32
CA LEU A 66 -13.53 7.48 -15.51
C LEU A 66 -13.64 6.55 -14.30
N PHE A 67 -13.93 5.28 -14.56
CA PHE A 67 -14.08 4.24 -13.56
C PHE A 67 -12.95 3.23 -13.68
N HIS A 68 -12.38 2.87 -12.54
CA HIS A 68 -11.39 1.81 -12.42
C HIS A 68 -11.93 0.67 -11.56
N SER A 69 -11.53 -0.56 -11.87
CA SER A 69 -11.91 -1.77 -11.13
C SER A 69 -10.66 -2.55 -10.76
N PHE A 70 -10.58 -2.94 -9.49
CA PHE A 70 -9.46 -3.67 -8.91
C PHE A 70 -10.01 -4.77 -8.00
N SER A 71 -9.38 -5.94 -8.04
CA SER A 71 -9.63 -6.99 -7.04
C SER A 71 -8.98 -6.64 -5.70
N ASP A 72 -7.82 -6.00 -5.75
CA ASP A 72 -7.12 -5.46 -4.59
C ASP A 72 -6.49 -4.12 -4.95
N PHE A 73 -6.66 -3.12 -4.08
CA PHE A 73 -6.05 -1.81 -4.24
C PHE A 73 -5.41 -1.38 -2.92
N ASN A 74 -4.13 -1.73 -2.73
CA ASN A 74 -3.34 -1.37 -1.56
C ASN A 74 -2.10 -0.58 -2.01
N VAL A 75 -1.92 0.61 -1.44
CA VAL A 75 -0.72 1.42 -1.66
C VAL A 75 0.18 1.24 -0.45
N ALA A 76 1.44 0.85 -0.67
CA ALA A 76 2.42 0.71 0.40
C ALA A 76 2.62 2.04 1.14
N GLU A 77 3.12 1.97 2.37
CA GLU A 77 3.61 3.18 3.05
C GLU A 77 4.64 3.90 2.17
N PHE A 78 4.50 5.22 2.06
CA PHE A 78 5.29 6.08 1.15
C PHE A 78 5.15 5.75 -0.35
N GLY A 79 4.29 4.79 -0.73
CA GLY A 79 3.96 4.46 -2.10
C GLY A 79 3.20 5.59 -2.79
N ARG A 80 3.28 5.62 -4.12
CA ARG A 80 2.61 6.62 -4.95
C ARG A 80 1.97 5.97 -6.15
N VAL A 81 0.74 6.40 -6.41
CA VAL A 81 -0.05 5.98 -7.56
C VAL A 81 -0.54 7.22 -8.29
N TYR A 82 -0.55 7.17 -9.62
CA TYR A 82 -1.08 8.23 -10.46
C TYR A 82 -2.12 7.66 -11.41
N PHE A 83 -3.29 8.28 -11.48
CA PHE A 83 -4.32 7.92 -12.46
C PHE A 83 -4.15 8.81 -13.70
N ALA A 84 -3.94 8.18 -14.85
CA ALA A 84 -3.92 8.87 -16.13
C ALA A 84 -5.34 9.36 -16.45
N ASN A 85 -5.49 10.67 -16.58
CA ASN A 85 -6.77 11.28 -16.91
C ASN A 85 -6.82 11.64 -18.40
N PRO A 86 -7.59 10.93 -19.24
CA PRO A 86 -7.71 11.24 -20.66
C PRO A 86 -8.47 12.55 -20.88
N ALA A 87 -8.32 13.14 -22.07
CA ALA A 87 -9.01 14.37 -22.43
C ALA A 87 -10.54 14.21 -22.34
N GLY A 88 -11.23 15.18 -21.75
CA GLY A 88 -12.68 15.17 -21.59
C GLY A 88 -13.19 14.49 -20.31
N VAL A 89 -12.32 13.84 -19.54
CA VAL A 89 -12.63 13.38 -18.19
C VAL A 89 -12.23 14.47 -17.19
N ALA A 90 -13.16 14.86 -16.31
CA ALA A 90 -12.96 15.85 -15.28
C ALA A 90 -13.64 15.34 -14.00
N ASN A 91 -12.84 14.83 -13.08
CA ASN A 91 -13.25 14.49 -11.71
C ASN A 91 -13.01 15.68 -10.78
#